data_AF-A0A2W7A9Z9-F1
#
_entry.id   AF-A0A2W7A9Z9-F1
#
_cell.length_a   1.000
_cell.length_b   1.000
_cell.length_c   1.000
_cell.angle_alpha   90.00
_cell.angle_beta   90.00
_cell.angle_gamma   90.00
#
_symmetry.space_group_name_H-M   'P 1'
#
loop_
_entity.id
_entity.type
_entity.pdbx_description
1 polymer ?
#
loop_
_entity_poly.entity_id
_entity_poly.type
_entity_poly.pdbx_seq_one_letter_code
_entity_poly.pdbx_strand_id
1 'polypeptide(L)'
;MLGLALLILPAINRSTPPALPTATETPVAGSAGSTQPSTELLSSAINAIALERTASARTLIEQLLDRNDLTTAAAALSTLTAPQKQDPDMAYVLGRLAWQQIVADPTVSTTPSDALRSWIDATQGNPDLVEAWVGLGFAHYALGDYGEAIRVWERAIAIDQGQRRDINPSAPQMANPITIHAYAGLAMAYQQEANITIVAEERAPFEQQAQRYYRQTLALDPTMVNPNTLALHWLWLPTLNNDWQTTLRQLALSDGNPKIEGN
;
A
#
# COMPACT_ATOMS: atom_id res chain seq x y z
N MET A 1 -51.01 -25.74 -55.56
CA MET A 1 -51.97 -26.73 -55.01
C MET A 1 -51.18 -27.80 -54.29
N LEU A 2 -51.69 -28.14 -53.10
CA LEU A 2 -51.31 -29.15 -52.10
C LEU A 2 -50.29 -30.25 -52.47
N GLY A 3 -49.48 -30.61 -51.47
CA GLY A 3 -48.94 -31.97 -51.37
C GLY A 3 -47.85 -32.15 -50.32
N LEU A 4 -48.25 -32.43 -49.07
CA LEU A 4 -47.41 -32.87 -47.95
C LEU A 4 -46.48 -34.04 -48.33
N ALA A 5 -45.24 -34.01 -47.84
CA ALA A 5 -44.43 -35.21 -47.62
C ALA A 5 -43.65 -35.08 -46.29
N LEU A 6 -44.12 -35.81 -45.28
CA LEU A 6 -43.42 -36.05 -44.02
C LEU A 6 -42.32 -37.09 -44.27
N LEU A 7 -41.05 -36.73 -44.04
CA LEU A 7 -39.93 -37.66 -44.08
C LEU A 7 -39.30 -37.77 -42.69
N ILE A 8 -39.30 -38.99 -42.20
CA ILE A 8 -38.79 -39.44 -40.90
C ILE A 8 -37.26 -39.52 -41.02
N LEU A 9 -36.53 -38.80 -40.16
CA LEU A 9 -35.07 -38.88 -40.08
C LEU A 9 -34.65 -40.11 -39.25
N PRO A 10 -33.75 -40.96 -39.74
CA PRO A 10 -33.13 -42.00 -38.92
C PRO A 10 -31.99 -41.41 -38.07
N ALA A 11 -31.85 -41.94 -36.86
CA ALA A 11 -30.81 -41.55 -35.91
C ALA A 11 -29.41 -41.82 -36.47
N ILE A 12 -28.60 -40.76 -36.63
CA ILE A 12 -27.19 -40.88 -36.98
C ILE A 12 -26.35 -40.93 -35.70
N ASN A 13 -25.71 -42.09 -35.56
CA ASN A 13 -24.71 -42.50 -34.59
C ASN A 13 -23.57 -41.45 -34.47
N ARG A 14 -23.27 -41.01 -33.24
CA ARG A 14 -22.20 -40.02 -32.97
C ARG A 14 -20.83 -40.70 -32.99
N SER A 15 -20.02 -40.43 -34.00
CA SER A 15 -18.58 -40.71 -33.99
C SER A 15 -17.84 -39.51 -33.38
N THR A 16 -17.12 -39.73 -32.29
CA THR A 16 -16.24 -38.75 -31.63
C THR A 16 -15.07 -38.35 -32.55
N PRO A 17 -14.75 -37.05 -32.69
CA PRO A 17 -13.54 -36.61 -33.38
C PRO A 17 -12.29 -36.80 -32.50
N PRO A 18 -11.11 -37.05 -33.09
CA PRO A 18 -9.87 -37.31 -32.36
C PRO A 18 -9.32 -36.03 -31.70
N ALA A 19 -8.70 -36.20 -30.52
CA ALA A 19 -8.08 -35.13 -29.76
C ALA A 19 -6.89 -34.51 -30.53
N LEU A 20 -6.91 -33.18 -30.68
CA LEU A 20 -5.77 -32.40 -31.18
C LEU A 20 -4.67 -32.35 -30.10
N PRO A 21 -3.38 -32.38 -30.51
CA PRO A 21 -2.25 -32.33 -29.57
C PRO A 21 -2.22 -30.99 -28.84
N THR A 22 -2.07 -31.05 -27.52
CA THR A 22 -1.90 -29.91 -26.61
C THR A 22 -0.66 -29.11 -27.01
N ALA A 23 -0.86 -27.83 -27.32
CA ALA A 23 0.23 -26.87 -27.41
C ALA A 23 0.86 -26.73 -26.03
N THR A 24 2.12 -27.10 -25.90
CA THR A 24 2.98 -26.75 -24.77
C THR A 24 3.18 -25.24 -24.79
N GLU A 25 2.39 -24.51 -24.00
CA GLU A 25 2.72 -23.14 -23.63
C GLU A 25 4.00 -23.18 -22.79
N THR A 26 5.11 -22.80 -23.40
CA THR A 26 6.30 -22.35 -22.67
C THR A 26 5.90 -21.16 -21.80
N PRO A 27 6.10 -21.20 -20.46
CA PRO A 27 5.75 -20.08 -19.62
C PRO A 27 6.62 -18.87 -19.97
N VAL A 28 5.96 -17.77 -20.31
CA VAL A 28 6.56 -16.44 -20.36
C VAL A 28 7.03 -16.08 -18.95
N ALA A 29 8.31 -15.76 -18.81
CA ALA A 29 8.91 -15.36 -17.54
C ALA A 29 8.29 -14.04 -17.04
N GLY A 30 7.29 -14.15 -16.16
CA GLY A 30 6.72 -13.07 -15.37
C GLY A 30 6.82 -13.41 -13.89
N SER A 31 7.47 -12.52 -13.12
CA SER A 31 7.65 -12.52 -11.65
C SER A 31 7.69 -13.90 -10.97
N ALA A 32 8.89 -14.51 -10.93
CA ALA A 32 9.17 -15.51 -9.91
C ALA A 32 9.19 -14.79 -8.55
N GLY A 33 8.05 -14.77 -7.84
CA GLY A 33 8.08 -14.62 -6.40
C GLY A 33 9.04 -15.67 -5.85
N SER A 34 10.05 -15.24 -5.11
CA SER A 34 11.04 -16.16 -4.53
C SER A 34 10.29 -17.21 -3.70
N THR A 35 10.25 -18.46 -4.17
CA THR A 35 9.66 -19.62 -3.45
C THR A 35 10.47 -20.03 -2.22
N GLN A 36 11.43 -19.20 -1.83
CA GLN A 36 12.35 -19.43 -0.73
C GLN A 36 11.58 -19.44 0.60
N PRO A 37 11.68 -20.50 1.42
CA PRO A 37 11.05 -20.59 2.73
C PRO A 37 11.43 -19.42 3.65
N SER A 38 10.54 -19.02 4.56
CA SER A 38 10.82 -17.97 5.55
C SER A 38 12.04 -18.26 6.41
N THR A 39 12.32 -19.54 6.71
CA THR A 39 13.51 -19.96 7.46
C THR A 39 14.82 -19.63 6.72
N GLU A 40 14.84 -19.80 5.40
CA GLU A 40 16.03 -19.46 4.60
C GLU A 40 16.17 -17.95 4.43
N LEU A 41 15.05 -17.22 4.30
CA LEU A 41 15.06 -15.76 4.33
C LEU A 41 15.59 -15.22 5.65
N LEU A 42 15.18 -15.80 6.79
CA LEU A 42 15.68 -15.46 8.12
C LEU A 42 17.20 -15.60 8.19
N SER A 43 17.73 -16.76 7.82
CA SER A 43 19.18 -17.00 7.85
C SER A 43 19.93 -16.03 6.92
N SER A 44 19.36 -15.73 5.75
CA SER A 44 19.94 -14.78 4.79
C SER A 44 19.94 -13.35 5.35
N ALA A 45 18.86 -12.93 6.00
CA ALA A 45 18.72 -11.61 6.60
C ALA A 45 19.70 -11.43 7.76
N ILE A 46 19.78 -12.40 8.68
CA ILE A 46 20.73 -12.37 9.80
C ILE A 46 22.18 -12.32 9.29
N ASN A 47 22.51 -13.10 8.27
CA ASN A 47 23.84 -13.05 7.67
C ASN A 47 24.12 -11.70 6.99
N ALA A 48 23.15 -11.09 6.31
CA ALA A 48 23.29 -9.76 5.74
C ALA A 48 23.51 -8.68 6.82
N ILE A 49 22.77 -8.76 7.94
CA ILE A 49 22.96 -7.88 9.11
C ILE A 49 24.38 -8.03 9.67
N ALA A 50 24.84 -9.26 9.89
CA ALA A 50 26.17 -9.54 10.44
C ALA A 50 27.31 -9.04 9.53
N LEU A 51 27.07 -8.99 8.22
CA LEU A 51 28.01 -8.49 7.22
C LEU A 51 27.81 -7.00 6.88
N GLU A 52 26.96 -6.28 7.63
CA GLU A 52 26.66 -4.85 7.43
C GLU A 52 26.17 -4.52 6.01
N ARG A 53 25.49 -5.47 5.36
CA ARG A 53 24.89 -5.30 4.04
C ARG A 53 23.47 -4.77 4.18
N THR A 54 23.33 -3.53 4.65
CA THR A 54 22.06 -2.89 5.01
C THR A 54 20.98 -3.03 3.93
N ALA A 55 21.27 -2.66 2.69
CA ALA A 55 20.28 -2.72 1.60
C ALA A 55 19.77 -4.15 1.34
N SER A 56 20.67 -5.14 1.41
CA SER A 56 20.30 -6.56 1.28
C SER A 56 19.49 -7.04 2.48
N ALA A 57 19.88 -6.66 3.69
CA ALA A 57 19.13 -6.97 4.91
C ALA A 57 17.71 -6.40 4.84
N ARG A 58 17.56 -5.13 4.47
CA ARG A 58 16.28 -4.46 4.27
C ARG A 58 15.38 -5.24 3.31
N THR A 59 15.90 -5.55 2.12
CA THR A 59 15.14 -6.27 1.08
C THR A 59 14.66 -7.65 1.55
N LEU A 60 15.48 -8.38 2.29
CA LEU A 60 15.12 -9.71 2.81
C LEU A 60 14.08 -9.62 3.93
N ILE A 61 14.17 -8.60 4.77
CA ILE A 61 13.21 -8.33 5.84
C ILE A 61 11.87 -7.87 5.26
N GLU A 62 11.88 -7.00 4.25
CA GLU A 62 10.67 -6.59 3.52
C GLU A 62 9.95 -7.78 2.91
N GLN A 63 10.67 -8.76 2.32
CA GLN A 63 10.04 -9.99 1.83
C GLN A 63 9.33 -10.80 2.94
N LEU A 64 9.89 -10.84 4.15
CA LEU A 64 9.23 -11.49 5.30
C LEU A 64 7.97 -10.70 5.71
N LEU A 65 8.06 -9.38 5.74
CA LEU A 65 6.96 -8.48 6.10
C LEU A 65 5.83 -8.48 5.05
N ASP A 66 6.16 -8.58 3.76
CA ASP A 66 5.21 -8.70 2.65
C ASP A 66 4.41 -10.02 2.73
N ARG A 67 5.03 -11.08 3.26
CA ARG A 67 4.37 -12.38 3.54
C ARG A 67 3.59 -12.36 4.86
N ASN A 68 3.57 -11.24 5.56
CA ASN A 68 3.02 -11.08 6.90
C ASN A 68 3.63 -12.08 7.93
N ASP A 69 4.87 -12.53 7.71
CA ASP A 69 5.61 -13.40 8.63
C ASP A 69 6.34 -12.55 9.68
N LEU A 70 5.53 -11.89 10.52
CA LEU A 70 6.01 -10.89 11.49
C LEU A 70 6.92 -11.51 12.55
N THR A 71 6.70 -12.78 12.91
CA THR A 71 7.54 -13.51 13.87
C THR A 71 8.96 -13.67 13.34
N THR A 72 9.10 -14.06 12.07
CA THR A 72 10.41 -14.26 11.45
C THR A 72 11.10 -12.93 11.17
N ALA A 73 10.37 -11.90 10.73
CA ALA A 73 10.90 -10.55 10.59
C ALA A 73 11.41 -9.99 11.93
N ALA A 74 10.64 -10.16 13.01
CA ALA A 74 11.03 -9.76 14.35
C ALA A 74 12.28 -10.51 14.84
N ALA A 75 12.38 -11.82 14.55
CA ALA A 75 13.56 -12.61 14.88
C ALA A 75 14.82 -12.05 14.19
N ALA A 76 14.75 -11.71 12.90
CA ALA A 76 15.87 -11.09 12.18
C ALA A 76 16.25 -9.73 12.79
N LEU A 77 15.27 -8.85 12.99
CA LEU A 77 15.46 -7.50 13.53
C LEU A 77 15.96 -7.48 14.98
N SER A 78 15.68 -8.53 15.75
CA SER A 78 16.20 -8.67 17.13
C SER A 78 17.73 -8.82 17.20
N THR A 79 18.37 -9.21 16.09
CA THR A 79 19.83 -9.37 15.99
C THR A 79 20.59 -8.06 15.75
N LEU A 80 19.88 -6.97 15.43
CA LEU A 80 20.49 -5.67 15.20
C LEU A 80 21.20 -5.15 16.45
N THR A 81 22.44 -4.71 16.27
CA THR A 81 23.18 -3.94 17.29
C THR A 81 22.58 -2.53 17.45
N ALA A 82 22.90 -1.84 18.55
CA ALA A 82 22.39 -0.48 18.78
C ALA A 82 22.71 0.51 17.64
N PRO A 83 23.93 0.55 17.07
CA PRO A 83 24.21 1.40 15.91
C PRO A 83 23.40 1.02 14.68
N GLN A 84 23.24 -0.28 14.41
CA GLN A 84 22.47 -0.75 13.25
C GLN A 84 20.98 -0.40 13.36
N LYS A 85 20.42 -0.27 14.57
CA LYS A 85 19.04 0.21 14.76
C LYS A 85 18.85 1.69 14.39
N GLN A 86 19.94 2.48 14.39
CA GLN A 86 19.92 3.90 14.01
C GLN A 86 20.16 4.11 12.52
N ASP A 87 20.54 3.06 11.78
CA ASP A 87 20.59 3.11 10.33
C ASP A 87 19.19 3.36 9.76
N PRO A 88 19.02 4.29 8.79
CA PRO A 88 17.70 4.72 8.35
C PRO A 88 16.88 3.61 7.66
N ASP A 89 17.53 2.70 6.94
CA ASP A 89 16.86 1.58 6.30
C ASP A 89 16.35 0.58 7.34
N MET A 90 17.16 0.33 8.38
CA MET A 90 16.79 -0.56 9.48
C MET A 90 15.70 0.06 10.36
N ALA A 91 15.81 1.34 10.68
CA ALA A 91 14.78 2.10 11.39
C ALA A 91 13.45 2.08 10.63
N TYR A 92 13.48 2.19 9.30
CA TYR A 92 12.28 2.07 8.47
C TYR A 92 11.59 0.71 8.60
N VAL A 93 12.32 -0.40 8.47
CA VAL A 93 11.72 -1.75 8.59
C VAL A 93 11.34 -2.10 10.02
N LEU A 94 12.00 -1.53 11.04
CA LEU A 94 11.56 -1.58 12.44
C LEU A 94 10.19 -0.92 12.62
N GLY A 95 10.01 0.28 12.05
CA GLY A 95 8.73 0.98 12.06
C GLY A 95 7.63 0.22 11.33
N ARG A 96 7.95 -0.36 10.17
CA ARG A 96 7.02 -1.21 9.42
C ARG A 96 6.60 -2.46 10.19
N LEU A 97 7.54 -3.15 10.85
CA LEU A 97 7.22 -4.29 11.71
C LEU A 97 6.26 -3.87 12.84
N ALA A 98 6.59 -2.80 13.56
CA ALA A 98 5.74 -2.29 14.64
C ALA A 98 4.34 -1.96 14.13
N TRP A 99 4.24 -1.31 12.97
CA TRP A 99 2.97 -0.97 12.33
C TRP A 99 2.10 -2.19 12.03
N GLN A 100 2.67 -3.22 11.40
CA GLN A 100 1.93 -4.45 11.08
C GLN A 100 1.55 -5.26 12.34
N GLN A 101 2.31 -5.13 13.42
CA GLN A 101 2.02 -5.80 14.69
C GLN A 101 0.82 -5.23 15.44
N ILE A 102 0.42 -3.96 15.17
CA ILE A 102 -0.75 -3.31 15.80
C ILE A 102 -2.02 -4.16 15.66
N VAL A 103 -2.19 -4.83 14.52
CA VAL A 103 -3.39 -5.62 14.21
C VAL A 103 -3.19 -7.12 14.36
N ALA A 104 -1.93 -7.57 14.52
CA ALA A 104 -1.58 -8.99 14.51
C ALA A 104 -1.72 -9.64 15.89
N ASP A 105 -1.45 -8.91 16.97
CA ASP A 105 -1.53 -9.44 18.32
C ASP A 105 -2.08 -8.39 19.31
N PRO A 106 -3.35 -8.48 19.71
CA PRO A 106 -3.96 -7.55 20.67
C PRO A 106 -3.39 -7.68 22.08
N THR A 107 -2.56 -8.69 22.37
CA THR A 107 -1.90 -8.87 23.66
C THR A 107 -0.56 -8.16 23.74
N VAL A 108 0.02 -7.79 22.58
CA VAL A 108 1.23 -6.98 22.52
C VAL A 108 0.82 -5.51 22.51
N SER A 109 1.36 -4.73 23.45
CA SER A 109 1.12 -3.30 23.60
C SER A 109 1.77 -2.44 22.50
N THR A 110 1.76 -2.90 21.25
CA THR A 110 2.31 -2.15 20.11
C THR A 110 1.32 -1.08 19.68
N THR A 111 1.79 0.15 19.58
CA THR A 111 0.97 1.32 19.27
C THR A 111 1.48 2.04 18.01
N PRO A 112 0.66 2.90 17.38
CA PRO A 112 1.15 3.78 16.32
C PRO A 112 2.40 4.59 16.72
N SER A 113 2.57 4.92 18.00
CA SER A 113 3.73 5.63 18.54
C SER A 113 5.05 4.86 18.42
N ASP A 114 5.01 3.52 18.41
CA ASP A 114 6.21 2.69 18.26
C ASP A 114 6.73 2.71 16.80
N ALA A 115 5.80 2.66 15.84
CA ALA A 115 6.10 2.86 14.43
C ALA A 115 6.57 4.30 14.17
N LEU A 116 5.87 5.29 14.76
CA LEU A 116 6.21 6.71 14.67
C LEU A 116 7.67 6.97 15.03
N ARG A 117 8.13 6.49 16.20
CA ARG A 117 9.51 6.71 16.66
C ARG A 117 10.54 6.18 15.66
N SER A 118 10.32 4.97 15.16
CA SER A 118 11.22 4.32 14.21
C SER A 118 11.25 5.05 12.86
N TRP A 119 10.11 5.56 12.38
CA TRP A 119 10.05 6.35 11.15
C TRP A 119 10.60 7.78 11.33
N ILE A 120 10.54 8.36 12.53
CA ILE A 120 11.27 9.59 12.85
C ILE A 120 12.78 9.35 12.71
N ASP A 121 13.31 8.29 13.31
CA ASP A 121 14.74 7.95 13.20
C ASP A 121 15.15 7.72 11.73
N ALA A 122 14.31 7.01 10.97
CA ALA A 122 14.54 6.77 9.54
C ALA A 122 14.59 8.05 8.70
N THR A 123 13.64 8.96 8.91
CA THR A 123 13.56 10.24 8.16
C THR A 123 14.65 11.23 8.58
N GLN A 124 15.16 11.14 9.82
CA GLN A 124 16.32 11.93 10.25
C GLN A 124 17.64 11.40 9.66
N GLY A 125 17.82 10.08 9.63
CA GLY A 125 19.00 9.43 9.07
C GLY A 125 19.07 9.51 7.54
N ASN A 126 17.92 9.45 6.88
CA ASN A 126 17.80 9.66 5.44
C ASN A 126 16.56 10.54 5.11
N PRO A 127 16.76 11.86 4.94
CA PRO A 127 15.68 12.79 4.62
C PRO A 127 14.98 12.57 3.28
N ASP A 128 15.57 11.76 2.38
CA ASP A 128 15.03 11.48 1.04
C ASP A 128 14.35 10.10 0.96
N LEU A 129 14.23 9.37 2.08
CA LEU A 129 13.56 8.07 2.16
C LEU A 129 12.03 8.24 2.14
N VAL A 130 11.45 8.26 0.94
CA VAL A 130 10.02 8.53 0.69
C VAL A 130 9.12 7.59 1.49
N GLU A 131 9.42 6.28 1.53
CA GLU A 131 8.60 5.29 2.20
C GLU A 131 8.46 5.56 3.70
N ALA A 132 9.53 6.05 4.35
CA ALA A 132 9.51 6.40 5.76
C ALA A 132 8.65 7.64 6.04
N TRP A 133 8.68 8.64 5.16
CA TRP A 133 7.79 9.80 5.28
C TRP A 133 6.31 9.42 5.08
N VAL A 134 6.01 8.51 4.15
CA VAL A 134 4.63 8.02 3.96
C VAL A 134 4.14 7.29 5.20
N GLY A 135 4.94 6.34 5.71
CA GLY A 135 4.63 5.63 6.96
C GLY A 135 4.42 6.60 8.13
N LEU A 136 5.34 7.56 8.30
CA LEU A 136 5.26 8.56 9.36
C LEU A 136 3.93 9.33 9.36
N GLY A 137 3.40 9.68 8.18
CA GLY A 137 2.09 10.35 8.08
C GLY A 137 0.93 9.45 8.50
N PHE A 138 0.96 8.16 8.16
CA PHE A 138 -0.04 7.22 8.65
C PHE A 138 0.01 7.06 10.17
N ALA A 139 1.21 7.04 10.76
CA ALA A 139 1.35 7.01 12.22
C ALA A 139 0.79 8.28 12.89
N HIS A 140 1.12 9.48 12.38
CA HIS A 140 0.54 10.72 12.90
C HIS A 140 -0.99 10.74 12.77
N TYR A 141 -1.53 10.34 11.61
CA TYR A 141 -2.97 10.29 11.41
C TYR A 141 -3.64 9.32 12.40
N ALA A 142 -3.08 8.12 12.58
CA ALA A 142 -3.60 7.14 13.54
C ALA A 142 -3.54 7.60 15.00
N LEU A 143 -2.68 8.58 15.31
CA LEU A 143 -2.60 9.24 16.63
C LEU A 143 -3.58 10.43 16.76
N GLY A 144 -4.26 10.82 15.68
CA GLY A 144 -5.14 11.99 15.65
C GLY A 144 -4.41 13.32 15.37
N ASP A 145 -3.12 13.27 15.06
CA ASP A 145 -2.28 14.44 14.79
C ASP A 145 -2.40 14.86 13.31
N TYR A 146 -3.59 15.25 12.87
CA TYR A 146 -3.90 15.44 11.44
C TYR A 146 -3.04 16.53 10.77
N GLY A 147 -2.78 17.65 11.44
CA GLY A 147 -1.88 18.70 10.94
C GLY A 147 -0.45 18.22 10.68
N GLU A 148 0.11 17.38 11.57
CA GLU A 148 1.44 16.80 11.34
C GLU A 148 1.40 15.75 10.24
N ALA A 149 0.34 14.93 10.18
CA ALA A 149 0.14 13.97 9.09
C ALA A 149 0.14 14.67 7.71
N ILE A 150 -0.55 15.81 7.60
CA ILE A 150 -0.53 16.66 6.40
C ILE A 150 0.91 17.08 6.06
N ARG A 151 1.61 17.68 7.03
CA ARG A 151 2.98 18.20 6.81
C ARG A 151 3.94 17.11 6.31
N VAL A 152 3.89 15.92 6.89
CA VAL A 152 4.82 14.83 6.52
C VAL A 152 4.45 14.16 5.19
N TRP A 153 3.17 14.02 4.86
CA TRP A 153 2.76 13.50 3.56
C TRP A 153 3.05 14.49 2.42
N GLU A 154 2.87 15.80 2.64
CA GLU A 154 3.28 16.81 1.66
C GLU A 154 4.79 16.78 1.42
N ARG A 155 5.58 16.54 2.49
CA ARG A 155 7.03 16.33 2.37
C ARG A 155 7.35 15.08 1.55
N ALA A 156 6.69 13.95 1.79
CA ALA A 156 6.88 12.71 1.01
C ALA A 156 6.64 12.94 -0.49
N ILE A 157 5.52 13.61 -0.82
CA ILE A 157 5.16 13.97 -2.19
C ILE A 157 6.20 14.90 -2.82
N ALA A 158 6.69 15.90 -2.08
CA ALA A 158 7.68 16.84 -2.58
C ALA A 158 9.02 16.17 -2.90
N ILE A 159 9.46 15.22 -2.06
CA ILE A 159 10.68 14.42 -2.29
C ILE A 159 10.52 13.59 -3.55
N ASP A 160 9.43 12.82 -3.66
CA ASP A 160 9.16 11.97 -4.83
C ASP A 160 9.10 12.81 -6.12
N GLN A 161 8.39 13.95 -6.11
CA GLN A 161 8.39 14.87 -7.26
C GLN A 161 9.78 15.43 -7.60
N GLY A 162 10.60 15.73 -6.58
CA GLY A 162 11.99 16.15 -6.76
C GLY A 162 12.82 15.07 -7.44
N GLN A 163 12.81 13.85 -6.89
CA GLN A 163 13.51 12.69 -7.43
C GLN A 163 13.13 12.40 -8.88
N ARG A 164 11.83 12.46 -9.21
CA ARG A 164 11.38 12.24 -10.59
C ARG A 164 11.87 13.33 -11.56
N ARG A 165 11.87 14.61 -11.13
CA ARG A 165 12.40 15.73 -11.93
C ARG A 165 13.88 15.53 -12.27
N ASP A 166 14.66 15.02 -11.32
CA ASP A 166 16.10 14.78 -11.50
C ASP A 166 16.39 13.62 -12.46
N ILE A 167 15.53 12.58 -12.48
CA ILE A 167 15.70 11.40 -13.34
C ILE A 167 15.35 11.69 -14.81
N ASN A 168 14.20 12.32 -15.09
CA ASN A 168 13.80 12.67 -16.45
C ASN A 168 12.70 13.76 -16.47
N PRO A 169 13.04 15.03 -16.77
CA PRO A 169 12.08 16.13 -16.83
C PRO A 169 10.98 16.00 -17.89
N SER A 170 11.11 15.06 -18.86
CA SER A 170 10.28 15.00 -20.07
C SER A 170 9.45 13.72 -20.22
N ALA A 171 9.61 12.72 -19.35
CA ALA A 171 8.80 11.50 -19.37
C ALA A 171 7.47 11.69 -18.60
N PRO A 172 6.38 10.95 -18.92
CA PRO A 172 5.23 10.83 -18.04
C PRO A 172 5.70 10.17 -16.74
N GLN A 173 5.93 10.98 -15.71
CA GLN A 173 6.53 10.49 -14.46
C GLN A 173 5.47 9.77 -13.64
N MET A 174 5.42 8.44 -13.78
CA MET A 174 4.59 7.59 -12.92
C MET A 174 4.94 7.85 -11.46
N ALA A 175 3.91 7.93 -10.62
CA ALA A 175 4.14 8.10 -9.20
C ALA A 175 4.88 6.94 -8.59
N ASN A 176 5.80 7.19 -7.65
CA ASN A 176 6.23 6.13 -6.77
C ASN A 176 4.93 5.55 -6.16
N PRO A 177 4.65 4.25 -6.34
CA PRO A 177 3.38 3.65 -5.95
C PRO A 177 3.02 3.95 -4.50
N ILE A 178 4.01 4.01 -3.59
CA ILE A 178 3.74 4.26 -2.17
C ILE A 178 3.21 5.68 -1.90
N THR A 179 3.59 6.66 -2.73
CA THR A 179 3.16 8.05 -2.60
C THR A 179 1.69 8.24 -2.94
N ILE A 180 1.09 7.32 -3.72
CA ILE A 180 -0.36 7.33 -3.99
C ILE A 180 -1.14 7.21 -2.67
N HIS A 181 -0.63 6.43 -1.71
CA HIS A 181 -1.24 6.32 -0.38
C HIS A 181 -1.10 7.61 0.45
N ALA A 182 -0.05 8.42 0.24
CA ALA A 182 0.07 9.73 0.87
C ALA A 182 -0.98 10.73 0.36
N TYR A 183 -1.35 10.67 -0.93
CA TYR A 183 -2.47 11.46 -1.46
C TYR A 183 -3.80 11.08 -0.81
N ALA A 184 -4.05 9.78 -0.62
CA ALA A 184 -5.24 9.29 0.08
C ALA A 184 -5.23 9.74 1.55
N GLY A 185 -4.07 9.61 2.22
CA GLY A 185 -3.84 10.11 3.57
C GLY A 185 -4.15 11.59 3.73
N LEU A 186 -3.64 12.42 2.82
CA LEU A 186 -3.93 13.85 2.81
C LEU A 186 -5.42 14.14 2.66
N ALA A 187 -6.12 13.46 1.75
CA ALA A 187 -7.56 13.63 1.61
C ALA A 187 -8.29 13.32 2.94
N MET A 188 -7.91 12.25 3.64
CA MET A 188 -8.46 11.93 4.96
C MET A 188 -8.13 13.00 6.01
N ALA A 189 -6.86 13.41 6.15
CA ALA A 189 -6.47 14.37 7.16
C ALA A 189 -7.10 15.75 6.95
N TYR A 190 -7.16 16.23 5.70
CA TYR A 190 -7.87 17.47 5.37
C TYR A 190 -9.37 17.37 5.67
N GLN A 191 -9.99 16.21 5.44
CA GLN A 191 -11.38 16.00 5.83
C GLN A 191 -11.55 16.05 7.36
N GLN A 192 -10.60 15.50 8.13
CA GLN A 192 -10.66 15.58 9.59
C GLN A 192 -10.47 17.01 10.11
N GLU A 193 -9.50 17.76 9.56
CA GLU A 193 -9.32 19.19 9.84
C GLU A 193 -10.58 20.00 9.53
N ALA A 194 -11.25 19.70 8.41
CA ALA A 194 -12.54 20.31 8.08
C ALA A 194 -13.63 19.97 9.12
N ASN A 195 -13.71 18.71 9.56
CA ASN A 195 -14.71 18.26 10.52
C ASN A 195 -14.55 18.92 11.90
N ILE A 196 -13.32 19.20 12.34
CA ILE A 196 -13.06 19.87 13.64
C ILE A 196 -13.17 21.40 13.55
N THR A 197 -13.15 21.97 12.35
CA THR A 197 -13.22 23.43 12.15
C THR A 197 -14.67 23.93 12.17
N ILE A 198 -15.02 24.72 13.18
CA ILE A 198 -16.42 25.19 13.38
C ILE A 198 -16.78 26.32 12.41
N VAL A 199 -15.85 27.23 12.12
CA VAL A 199 -16.09 28.42 11.29
C VAL A 199 -16.08 28.03 9.81
N ALA A 200 -17.17 28.30 9.10
CA ALA A 200 -17.33 27.88 7.71
C ALA A 200 -16.25 28.43 6.77
N GLU A 201 -15.83 29.69 6.97
CA GLU A 201 -14.79 30.33 6.15
C GLU A 201 -13.41 29.69 6.35
N GLU A 202 -13.10 29.26 7.57
CA GLU A 202 -11.85 28.55 7.90
C GLU A 202 -11.91 27.07 7.48
N ARG A 203 -13.11 26.50 7.42
CA ARG A 203 -13.34 25.12 6.99
C ARG A 203 -13.19 24.94 5.47
N ALA A 204 -13.66 25.91 4.69
CA ALA A 204 -13.73 25.82 3.23
C ALA A 204 -12.39 25.48 2.55
N PRO A 205 -11.22 26.03 2.96
CA PRO A 205 -9.93 25.63 2.42
C PRO A 205 -9.61 24.15 2.64
N PHE A 206 -9.93 23.60 3.83
CA PHE A 206 -9.69 22.20 4.14
C PHE A 206 -10.57 21.28 3.28
N GLU A 207 -11.86 21.61 3.12
CA GLU A 207 -12.77 20.86 2.24
C GLU A 207 -12.30 20.86 0.78
N GLN A 208 -11.87 22.02 0.27
CA GLN A 208 -11.34 22.13 -1.10
C GLN A 208 -10.10 21.26 -1.29
N GLN A 209 -9.20 21.25 -0.31
CA GLN A 209 -7.97 20.47 -0.39
C GLN A 209 -8.23 18.96 -0.24
N ALA A 210 -9.18 18.56 0.61
CA ALA A 210 -9.65 17.18 0.71
C ALA A 210 -10.19 16.69 -0.64
N GLN A 211 -11.09 17.46 -1.27
CA GLN A 211 -11.66 17.15 -2.59
C GLN A 211 -10.57 17.01 -3.66
N ARG A 212 -9.59 17.91 -3.65
CA ARG A 212 -8.47 17.90 -4.60
C ARG A 212 -7.64 16.62 -4.47
N TYR A 213 -7.22 16.28 -3.26
CA TYR A 213 -6.39 15.09 -3.03
C TYR A 213 -7.16 13.78 -3.25
N TYR A 214 -8.46 13.75 -2.94
CA TYR A 214 -9.34 12.65 -3.29
C TYR A 214 -9.36 12.39 -4.80
N ARG A 215 -9.65 13.42 -5.61
CA ARG A 215 -9.67 13.30 -7.07
C ARG A 215 -8.31 12.89 -7.62
N GLN A 216 -7.23 13.44 -7.07
CA GLN A 216 -5.88 13.10 -7.49
C GLN A 216 -5.51 11.65 -7.18
N THR A 217 -5.91 11.14 -6.00
CA THR A 217 -5.72 9.74 -5.62
C THR A 217 -6.36 8.81 -6.64
N LEU A 218 -7.64 9.03 -6.97
CA LEU A 218 -8.37 8.16 -7.89
C LEU A 218 -7.93 8.31 -9.35
N ALA A 219 -7.40 9.48 -9.73
CA ALA A 219 -6.80 9.67 -11.04
C ALA A 219 -5.46 8.92 -11.19
N LEU A 220 -4.69 8.80 -10.11
CA LEU A 220 -3.42 8.06 -10.08
C LEU A 220 -3.65 6.55 -9.97
N ASP A 221 -4.58 6.12 -9.12
CA ASP A 221 -4.94 4.72 -8.93
C ASP A 221 -6.45 4.57 -8.63
N PRO A 222 -7.25 4.20 -9.64
CA PRO A 222 -8.68 3.94 -9.45
C PRO A 222 -8.98 2.77 -8.51
N THR A 223 -8.03 1.85 -8.28
CA THR A 223 -8.24 0.68 -7.42
C THR A 223 -8.29 1.05 -5.93
N MET A 224 -7.85 2.26 -5.57
CA MET A 224 -7.94 2.82 -4.22
C MET A 224 -9.38 2.93 -3.70
N VAL A 225 -10.42 2.80 -4.54
CA VAL A 225 -11.80 2.70 -4.06
C VAL A 225 -12.12 1.35 -3.41
N ASN A 226 -11.38 0.30 -3.75
CA ASN A 226 -11.69 -1.07 -3.34
C ASN A 226 -11.06 -1.39 -1.97
N PRO A 227 -11.87 -1.60 -0.91
CA PRO A 227 -11.34 -1.90 0.42
C PRO A 227 -10.55 -3.21 0.46
N ASN A 228 -10.84 -4.19 -0.41
CA ASN A 228 -10.10 -5.44 -0.46
C ASN A 228 -8.69 -5.25 -1.03
N THR A 229 -8.53 -4.34 -2.00
CA THR A 229 -7.20 -3.99 -2.53
C THR A 229 -6.35 -3.33 -1.44
N LEU A 230 -6.94 -2.41 -0.68
CA LEU A 230 -6.25 -1.74 0.42
C LEU A 230 -5.88 -2.71 1.54
N ALA A 231 -6.78 -3.63 1.90
CA ALA A 231 -6.53 -4.62 2.96
C ALA A 231 -5.35 -5.56 2.68
N LEU A 232 -4.93 -5.69 1.41
CA LEU A 232 -3.74 -6.46 1.04
C LEU A 232 -2.44 -5.65 1.19
N HIS A 233 -2.53 -4.32 1.27
CA HIS A 233 -1.37 -3.45 1.38
C HIS A 233 -1.07 -3.13 2.85
N TRP A 234 0.17 -3.39 3.28
CA TRP A 234 0.59 -3.36 4.70
C TRP A 234 0.37 -2.02 5.42
N LEU A 235 0.32 -0.89 4.69
CA LEU A 235 0.02 0.43 5.28
C LEU A 235 -1.40 0.53 5.83
N TRP A 236 -2.37 -0.14 5.20
CA TRP A 236 -3.79 0.05 5.46
C TRP A 236 -4.27 -0.88 6.57
N LEU A 237 -4.15 -0.41 7.81
CA LEU A 237 -4.81 -1.05 8.94
C LEU A 237 -6.34 -1.06 8.73
N PRO A 238 -7.10 -2.01 9.31
CA PRO A 238 -8.55 -2.08 9.14
C PRO A 238 -9.28 -0.78 9.50
N THR A 239 -8.79 -0.05 10.52
CA THR A 239 -9.30 1.27 10.91
C THR A 239 -9.09 2.31 9.82
N LEU A 240 -7.88 2.41 9.28
CA LEU A 240 -7.55 3.34 8.19
C LEU A 240 -8.31 3.04 6.91
N ASN A 241 -8.48 1.75 6.59
CA ASN A 241 -9.27 1.34 5.45
C ASN A 241 -10.72 1.81 5.61
N ASN A 242 -11.32 1.64 6.80
CA ASN A 242 -12.66 2.15 7.09
C ASN A 242 -12.75 3.68 7.03
N ASP A 243 -11.78 4.39 7.58
CA ASP A 243 -11.72 5.86 7.53
C ASP A 243 -11.68 6.37 6.08
N TRP A 244 -10.88 5.71 5.23
CA TRP A 244 -10.83 6.03 3.82
C TRP A 244 -12.15 5.74 3.10
N GLN A 245 -12.78 4.60 3.36
CA GLN A 245 -14.10 4.28 2.80
C GLN A 245 -15.18 5.28 3.24
N THR A 246 -15.07 5.82 4.45
CA THR A 246 -15.96 6.88 4.94
C THR A 246 -15.68 8.20 4.22
N THR A 247 -14.41 8.57 4.07
CA THR A 247 -13.96 9.76 3.35
C THR A 247 -14.38 9.72 1.87
N LEU A 248 -14.22 8.57 1.20
CA LEU A 248 -14.65 8.35 -0.18
C LEU A 248 -16.14 8.66 -0.36
N ARG A 249 -16.99 8.15 0.54
CA ARG A 249 -18.44 8.38 0.47
C ARG A 249 -18.79 9.84 0.67
N GLN A 250 -18.18 10.50 1.66
CA GLN A 250 -18.42 11.92 1.95
C GLN A 250 -18.03 12.81 0.77
N LEU A 251 -16.82 12.60 0.22
CA LEU A 251 -16.29 13.41 -0.88
C LEU A 251 -16.92 13.08 -2.24
N ALA A 252 -17.44 11.87 -2.45
CA ALA A 252 -18.20 11.54 -3.66
C ALA A 252 -19.56 12.25 -3.68
N LEU A 253 -20.21 12.39 -2.52
CA LEU A 253 -21.50 13.10 -2.40
C LEU A 253 -21.36 14.60 -2.67
N SER A 254 -20.28 15.24 -2.17
CA SER A 254 -19.99 16.66 -2.45
C SER A 254 -19.68 16.92 -3.94
N ASP A 255 -19.11 15.94 -4.64
CA ASP A 255 -18.85 16.00 -6.09
C ASP A 255 -20.07 15.73 -6.98
N GLY A 256 -21.21 15.37 -6.38
CA GLY A 256 -22.42 14.99 -7.13
C GLY A 256 -22.29 13.66 -7.87
N ASN A 257 -21.38 12.77 -7.45
CA ASN A 257 -21.16 11.45 -8.05
C ASN A 257 -21.63 10.31 -7.12
N PRO A 258 -22.90 9.88 -7.18
CA PRO A 258 -23.46 8.87 -6.28
C PRO A 258 -22.96 7.43 -6.53
N LYS A 259 -22.08 7.20 -7.52
CA LYS A 259 -21.69 5.85 -7.98
C LYS A 259 -20.77 5.05 -7.04
N ILE A 260 -20.37 5.61 -5.90
CA ILE A 260 -19.61 4.86 -4.87
C ILE A 260 -20.57 4.15 -3.88
N GLU A 261 -21.88 4.38 -3.99
CA GLU A 261 -22.88 3.60 -3.26
C GLU A 261 -23.07 2.21 -3.91
N GLY A 262 -22.33 1.22 -3.41
CA GLY A 262 -22.66 -0.20 -3.58
C GLY A 262 -21.65 -1.00 -4.39
N ASN A 263 -20.77 -1.69 -3.65
CA ASN A 263 -20.43 -3.08 -3.92
C ASN A 263 -19.94 -3.76 -2.64
#